data_AF-A0A7J2NR72-F1
#
_entry.id   AF-A0A7J2NR72-F1
#
_cell.length_a   1.000
_cell.length_b   1.000
_cell.length_c   1.000
_cell.angle_alpha   90.00
_cell.angle_beta   90.00
_cell.angle_gamma   90.00
#
_symmetry.space_group_name_H-M   'P 1'
#
loop_
_entity.id
_entity.type
_entity.pdbx_description
1 polymer ?
#
loop_
_entity_poly.entity_id
_entity_poly.type
_entity_poly.pdbx_seq_one_letter_code
_entity_poly.pdbx_strand_id
1 'polypeptide(L)'
;MVSPAGYSARCFGRSSHLYSWRTCLQAGEKNAVNKAKLALLVCLLLASSQFIGVVKANFLPPPPPTVQVYIKADGTVEPATTPIEKFGSVYVFADNLLNHTLEVQCDNIVIDGAGFTLKGVGVNAGVILSGRKNVTIKNLDVRNYVVSVRLQQSSNNVISDNSMLTFMNVILDSSSHNQITGNNITAQDTGYGYGVQLNSGSSKNSILRNSFTDAGIGVRAIDGEYNLISENCFIRGGTNVLVKGDYNIISNNTMMDGRGGISLTGPALHNTIFGNTIKGTSKCGIKLYWGSSNTFYENYVANCAVGVKLGFDSEFPDRKVEDNVFYHNSFVNNTQDVSIGCVPDSNFWSKGEKGNYWSNYSGIDSDGDGVGDTAYIIDENNRDYFPLMEPIEASEHEMPDNVPEFPSWTPLLVALVAVVAISVVYKHKLNKHNQRRFDVN
;
A
#
# COMPACT_ATOMS: atom_id res chain seq x y z
N MET A 1 -37.47 87.80 -13.49
CA MET A 1 -38.10 86.89 -12.51
C MET A 1 -37.66 85.47 -12.82
N VAL A 2 -37.56 84.61 -11.80
CA VAL A 2 -37.13 83.19 -11.83
C VAL A 2 -35.62 82.93 -12.06
N SER A 3 -34.94 82.67 -10.93
CA SER A 3 -33.79 81.81 -10.59
C SER A 3 -32.62 81.49 -11.57
N PRO A 4 -31.35 81.61 -11.10
CA PRO A 4 -30.13 81.09 -11.75
C PRO A 4 -29.49 79.88 -10.99
N ALA A 5 -28.23 79.56 -11.36
CA ALA A 5 -27.27 78.55 -10.82
C ALA A 5 -27.50 77.08 -11.25
N GLY A 6 -26.50 76.23 -11.53
CA GLY A 6 -25.01 76.34 -11.59
C GLY A 6 -24.42 74.91 -11.47
N TYR A 7 -23.21 74.50 -11.89
CA TYR A 7 -22.01 75.09 -12.53
C TYR A 7 -21.60 74.22 -13.76
N SER A 8 -20.82 74.65 -14.77
CA SER A 8 -19.34 74.68 -14.88
C SER A 8 -18.61 73.43 -14.32
N ALA A 9 -17.69 72.73 -15.02
CA ALA A 9 -16.71 73.23 -15.99
C ALA A 9 -16.35 72.24 -17.13
N ARG A 10 -15.82 72.79 -18.24
CA ARG A 10 -14.97 72.08 -19.22
C ARG A 10 -13.50 72.34 -18.90
N CYS A 11 -12.59 71.40 -19.20
CA CYS A 11 -11.47 71.61 -20.16
C CYS A 11 -10.37 70.52 -20.14
N PHE A 12 -10.03 70.02 -21.35
CA PHE A 12 -8.73 69.52 -21.86
C PHE A 12 -7.82 68.55 -21.07
N GLY A 13 -7.42 67.45 -21.73
CA GLY A 13 -6.21 66.69 -21.33
C GLY A 13 -6.02 65.30 -21.97
N ARG A 14 -5.39 65.24 -23.16
CA ARG A 14 -4.92 64.03 -23.92
C ARG A 14 -4.54 62.77 -23.09
N SER A 15 -5.11 61.58 -23.40
CA SER A 15 -4.41 60.26 -23.38
C SER A 15 -5.25 59.00 -23.80
N SER A 16 -6.24 59.11 -24.71
CA SER A 16 -7.22 58.02 -24.93
C SER A 16 -6.87 56.89 -25.93
N HIS A 17 -5.70 56.92 -26.61
CA HIS A 17 -5.41 55.95 -27.69
C HIS A 17 -4.52 54.74 -27.33
N LEU A 18 -3.84 54.71 -26.18
CA LEU A 18 -2.94 53.61 -25.80
C LEU A 18 -3.61 52.52 -24.93
N TYR A 19 -4.72 52.81 -24.26
CA TYR A 19 -5.41 51.84 -23.40
C TYR A 19 -6.29 50.83 -24.15
N SER A 20 -6.87 51.23 -25.29
CA SER A 20 -7.74 50.38 -26.13
C SER A 20 -7.00 49.20 -26.78
N TRP A 21 -5.76 49.42 -27.24
CA TRP A 21 -4.98 48.37 -27.89
C TRP A 21 -4.49 47.30 -26.91
N ARG A 22 -4.10 47.67 -25.69
CA ARG A 22 -3.67 46.70 -24.67
C ARG A 22 -4.80 45.78 -24.20
N THR A 23 -6.02 46.29 -24.05
CA THR A 23 -7.17 45.45 -23.68
C THR A 23 -7.62 44.53 -24.82
N CYS A 24 -7.59 44.99 -26.08
CA CYS A 24 -7.83 44.13 -27.25
C CYS A 24 -6.76 43.05 -27.42
N LEU A 25 -5.46 43.37 -27.23
CA LEU A 25 -4.38 42.38 -27.28
C LEU A 25 -4.51 41.33 -26.17
N GLN A 26 -4.71 41.74 -24.91
CA GLN A 26 -4.90 40.79 -23.80
C GLN A 26 -6.19 39.95 -23.93
N ALA A 27 -7.26 40.49 -24.50
CA ALA A 27 -8.46 39.72 -24.82
C ALA A 27 -8.23 38.74 -25.98
N GLY A 28 -7.46 39.15 -27.00
CA GLY A 28 -7.03 38.31 -28.11
C GLY A 28 -6.14 37.15 -27.65
N GLU A 29 -5.14 37.41 -26.82
CA GLU A 29 -4.25 36.41 -26.23
C GLU A 29 -5.01 35.45 -25.30
N LYS A 30 -5.89 35.95 -24.41
CA LYS A 30 -6.74 35.08 -23.58
C LYS A 30 -7.66 34.20 -24.44
N ASN A 31 -8.24 34.74 -25.51
CA ASN A 31 -9.05 33.94 -26.45
C ASN A 31 -8.21 32.93 -27.24
N ALA A 32 -6.98 33.26 -27.64
CA ALA A 32 -6.07 32.33 -28.31
C ALA A 32 -5.62 31.20 -27.37
N VAL A 33 -5.23 31.53 -26.13
CA VAL A 33 -4.89 30.55 -25.08
C VAL A 33 -6.09 29.67 -24.72
N ASN A 34 -7.29 30.22 -24.61
CA ASN A 34 -8.48 29.42 -24.33
C ASN A 34 -8.86 28.52 -25.52
N LYS A 35 -8.73 28.98 -26.77
CA LYS A 35 -8.88 28.14 -27.96
C LYS A 35 -7.82 27.05 -28.05
N ALA A 36 -6.56 27.34 -27.69
CA ALA A 36 -5.48 26.36 -27.65
C ALA A 36 -5.71 25.32 -26.54
N LYS A 37 -6.15 25.73 -25.34
CA LYS A 37 -6.55 24.81 -24.26
C LYS A 37 -7.74 23.95 -24.66
N LEU A 38 -8.75 24.51 -25.33
CA LEU A 38 -9.91 23.77 -25.80
C LEU A 38 -9.52 22.78 -26.92
N ALA A 39 -8.66 23.18 -27.87
CA ALA A 39 -8.12 22.29 -28.88
C ALA A 39 -7.28 21.16 -28.27
N LEU A 40 -6.45 21.45 -27.25
CA LEU A 40 -5.70 20.44 -26.52
C LEU A 40 -6.63 19.47 -25.76
N LEU A 41 -7.68 19.98 -25.12
CA LEU A 41 -8.69 19.17 -24.44
C LEU A 41 -9.45 18.27 -25.42
N VAL A 42 -9.85 18.79 -26.58
CA VAL A 42 -10.48 18.02 -27.66
C VAL A 42 -9.52 16.98 -28.23
N CYS A 43 -8.23 17.31 -28.43
CA CYS A 43 -7.21 16.33 -28.83
C CYS A 43 -7.00 15.23 -27.77
N LEU A 44 -7.04 15.56 -26.48
CA LEU A 44 -6.95 14.58 -25.38
C LEU A 44 -8.20 13.68 -25.30
N LEU A 45 -9.39 14.23 -25.53
CA LEU A 45 -10.66 13.48 -25.60
C LEU A 45 -10.75 12.60 -26.87
N LEU A 46 -10.21 13.07 -27.99
CA LEU A 46 -10.10 12.27 -29.22
C LEU A 46 -9.01 11.19 -29.10
N ALA A 47 -7.91 11.46 -28.40
CA ALA A 47 -6.92 10.44 -28.06
C ALA A 47 -7.52 9.38 -27.12
N SER A 48 -8.20 9.78 -26.05
CA SER A 48 -8.81 8.83 -25.10
C SER A 48 -9.91 7.98 -25.75
N SER A 49 -10.72 8.54 -26.66
CA SER A 49 -11.70 7.75 -27.43
C SER A 49 -11.05 6.79 -28.43
N GLN A 50 -9.86 7.08 -28.98
CA GLN A 50 -9.08 6.06 -29.71
C GLN A 50 -8.48 5.00 -28.78
N PHE A 51 -8.14 5.32 -27.52
CA PHE A 51 -7.77 4.31 -26.52
C PHE A 51 -8.94 3.40 -26.12
N ILE A 52 -10.17 3.91 -26.00
CA ILE A 52 -11.38 3.09 -25.75
C ILE A 52 -11.57 2.03 -26.85
N GLY A 53 -11.23 2.35 -28.10
CA GLY A 53 -11.24 1.39 -29.21
C GLY A 53 -10.13 0.33 -29.13
N VAL A 54 -8.96 0.69 -28.60
CA VAL A 54 -7.82 -0.25 -28.43
C VAL A 54 -8.02 -1.18 -27.23
N VAL A 55 -8.57 -0.70 -26.11
CA VAL A 55 -8.85 -1.53 -24.92
C VAL A 55 -9.89 -2.62 -25.20
N LYS A 56 -10.79 -2.42 -26.16
CA LYS A 56 -11.75 -3.45 -26.61
C LYS A 56 -11.18 -4.46 -27.61
N ALA A 57 -10.01 -4.18 -28.20
CA ALA A 57 -9.38 -5.06 -29.18
C ALA A 57 -8.23 -5.82 -28.50
N ASN A 58 -8.56 -6.96 -27.90
CA ASN A 58 -7.60 -7.85 -27.25
C ASN A 58 -6.74 -8.54 -28.33
N PHE A 59 -5.74 -7.82 -28.86
CA PHE A 59 -4.86 -8.28 -29.95
C PHE A 59 -3.79 -9.28 -29.50
N LEU A 60 -3.72 -9.59 -28.22
CA LEU A 60 -2.87 -10.66 -27.71
C LEU A 60 -3.59 -12.00 -27.95
N PRO A 61 -2.91 -13.03 -28.49
CA PRO A 61 -3.44 -14.39 -28.43
C PRO A 61 -3.68 -14.75 -26.95
N PRO A 62 -4.64 -15.65 -26.65
CA PRO A 62 -4.80 -16.14 -25.29
C PRO A 62 -3.45 -16.68 -24.79
N PRO A 63 -3.06 -16.40 -23.53
CA PRO A 63 -1.79 -16.88 -23.00
C PRO A 63 -1.72 -18.41 -23.16
N PRO A 64 -0.54 -18.97 -23.48
CA PRO A 64 -0.40 -20.42 -23.64
C PRO A 64 -0.85 -21.12 -22.35
N PRO A 65 -1.49 -22.30 -22.43
CA PRO A 65 -1.92 -23.01 -21.24
C PRO A 65 -0.72 -23.29 -20.33
N THR A 66 -0.90 -23.03 -19.03
CA THR A 66 0.10 -23.34 -18.01
C THR A 66 0.24 -24.85 -17.87
N VAL A 67 1.46 -25.36 -17.82
CA VAL A 67 1.74 -26.79 -17.60
C VAL A 67 1.56 -27.09 -16.12
N GLN A 68 0.61 -27.95 -15.79
CA GLN A 68 0.37 -28.34 -14.41
C GLN A 68 1.40 -29.38 -13.96
N VAL A 69 2.10 -29.09 -12.87
CA VAL A 69 2.98 -30.00 -12.14
C VAL A 69 2.28 -30.42 -10.86
N TYR A 70 2.45 -31.68 -10.48
CA TYR A 70 1.98 -32.20 -9.21
C TYR A 70 3.13 -32.84 -8.43
N ILE A 71 3.19 -32.58 -7.13
CA ILE A 71 3.76 -33.54 -6.17
C ILE A 71 2.57 -34.34 -5.64
N LYS A 72 2.38 -35.56 -6.15
CA LYS A 72 1.20 -36.39 -5.95
C LYS A 72 1.07 -36.88 -4.50
N ALA A 73 -0.09 -37.44 -4.16
CA ALA A 73 -0.37 -37.98 -2.83
C ALA A 73 0.54 -39.16 -2.41
N ASP A 74 1.05 -39.93 -3.38
CA ASP A 74 2.08 -40.97 -3.18
C ASP A 74 3.52 -40.41 -3.15
N GLY A 75 3.67 -39.10 -3.34
CA GLY A 75 4.95 -38.41 -3.40
C GLY A 75 5.71 -38.60 -4.73
N THR A 76 5.07 -39.06 -5.80
CA THR A 76 5.66 -38.96 -7.15
C THR A 76 5.56 -37.53 -7.69
N VAL A 77 6.46 -37.16 -8.60
CA VAL A 77 6.39 -35.90 -9.35
C VAL A 77 5.79 -36.18 -10.72
N GLU A 78 4.77 -35.42 -11.11
CA GLU A 78 4.10 -35.56 -12.40
C GLU A 78 4.06 -34.20 -13.13
N PRO A 79 4.51 -34.08 -14.38
CA PRO A 79 5.21 -35.10 -15.17
C PRO A 79 6.55 -35.54 -14.56
N ALA A 80 6.92 -36.81 -14.74
CA ALA A 80 8.19 -37.35 -14.22
C ALA A 80 9.45 -36.72 -14.87
N THR A 81 9.28 -35.91 -15.92
CA THR A 81 10.31 -35.12 -16.58
C THR A 81 10.49 -33.72 -16.00
N THR A 82 9.67 -33.30 -15.03
CA THR A 82 9.84 -32.01 -14.36
C THR A 82 11.14 -32.03 -13.55
N PRO A 83 12.01 -31.01 -13.64
CA PRO A 83 13.29 -30.96 -12.93
C PRO A 83 13.11 -30.65 -11.43
N ILE A 84 12.53 -31.60 -10.71
CA ILE A 84 12.42 -31.64 -9.25
C ILE A 84 12.97 -32.98 -8.78
N GLU A 85 14.07 -32.96 -8.04
CA GLU A 85 14.71 -34.13 -7.46
C GLU A 85 14.13 -34.44 -6.08
N LYS A 86 13.90 -35.72 -5.77
CA LYS A 86 13.30 -36.16 -4.50
C LYS A 86 14.31 -36.86 -3.60
N PHE A 87 14.53 -36.30 -2.41
CA PHE A 87 15.39 -36.82 -1.35
C PHE A 87 14.53 -37.11 -0.11
N GLY A 88 13.90 -38.30 -0.08
CA GLY A 88 12.98 -38.68 1.00
C GLY A 88 11.72 -37.82 1.00
N SER A 89 11.59 -36.93 2.01
CA SER A 89 10.49 -35.95 2.12
C SER A 89 10.85 -34.56 1.56
N VAL A 90 12.06 -34.37 1.04
CA VAL A 90 12.51 -33.10 0.44
C VAL A 90 12.43 -33.20 -1.09
N TYR A 91 11.86 -32.17 -1.72
CA TYR A 91 11.74 -32.01 -3.17
C TYR A 91 12.51 -30.75 -3.56
N VAL A 92 13.60 -30.91 -4.30
CA VAL A 92 14.55 -29.83 -4.63
C VAL A 92 14.40 -29.50 -6.11
N PHE A 93 14.22 -28.22 -6.46
CA PHE A 93 14.24 -27.80 -7.87
C PHE A 93 15.67 -27.96 -8.42
N ALA A 94 15.79 -28.53 -9.62
CA ALA A 94 17.06 -28.71 -10.33
C ALA A 94 17.25 -27.75 -11.52
N ASP A 95 16.17 -27.08 -11.96
CA ASP A 95 16.19 -25.98 -12.93
C ASP A 95 14.93 -25.11 -12.74
N ASN A 96 14.87 -23.99 -13.46
CA ASN A 96 13.76 -23.05 -13.51
C ASN A 96 12.51 -23.69 -14.16
N LEU A 97 11.35 -23.51 -13.51
CA LEU A 97 10.07 -23.97 -14.03
C LEU A 97 9.34 -22.83 -14.74
N LEU A 98 9.45 -22.78 -16.07
CA LEU A 98 8.85 -21.74 -16.92
C LEU A 98 7.47 -22.17 -17.45
N ASN A 99 6.46 -21.32 -17.30
CA ASN A 99 5.05 -21.58 -17.63
C ASN A 99 4.45 -22.81 -16.91
N HIS A 100 4.89 -23.10 -15.68
CA HIS A 100 4.35 -24.19 -14.86
C HIS A 100 3.50 -23.66 -13.68
N THR A 101 2.60 -24.47 -13.15
CA THR A 101 1.99 -24.29 -11.82
C THR A 101 2.24 -25.55 -11.00
N LEU A 102 2.63 -25.44 -9.73
CA LEU A 102 2.90 -26.57 -8.84
C LEU A 102 1.75 -26.78 -7.87
N GLU A 103 1.09 -27.93 -7.94
CA GLU A 103 0.09 -28.35 -6.95
C GLU A 103 0.68 -29.46 -6.06
N VAL A 104 0.49 -29.32 -4.75
CA VAL A 104 1.02 -30.25 -3.75
C VAL A 104 -0.13 -31.05 -3.16
N GLN A 105 -0.06 -32.37 -3.28
CA GLN A 105 -1.12 -33.30 -2.89
C GLN A 105 -0.72 -34.20 -1.69
N CYS A 106 0.51 -34.15 -1.20
CA CYS A 106 0.94 -34.81 0.05
C CYS A 106 1.34 -33.82 1.16
N ASP A 107 1.42 -34.34 2.38
CA ASP A 107 1.71 -33.63 3.63
C ASP A 107 3.11 -34.03 4.17
N ASN A 108 3.68 -33.25 5.09
CA ASN A 108 4.96 -33.54 5.76
C ASN A 108 6.18 -33.54 4.80
N ILE A 109 6.23 -32.56 3.90
CA ILE A 109 7.28 -32.43 2.89
C ILE A 109 7.93 -31.04 2.91
N VAL A 110 9.13 -30.96 2.36
CA VAL A 110 9.82 -29.69 2.08
C VAL A 110 9.94 -29.54 0.57
N ILE A 111 9.57 -28.38 0.05
CA ILE A 111 9.81 -27.94 -1.32
C ILE A 111 10.89 -26.86 -1.23
N ASP A 112 12.08 -27.20 -1.70
CA ASP A 112 13.25 -26.32 -1.72
C ASP A 112 13.49 -25.86 -3.16
N GLY A 113 13.27 -24.57 -3.40
CA GLY A 113 13.52 -23.96 -4.70
C GLY A 113 14.99 -23.88 -5.07
N ALA A 114 15.93 -24.04 -4.12
CA ALA A 114 17.37 -23.90 -4.34
C ALA A 114 17.80 -22.60 -5.06
N GLY A 115 16.98 -21.54 -5.00
CA GLY A 115 17.17 -20.28 -5.72
C GLY A 115 16.63 -20.26 -7.16
N PHE A 116 16.08 -21.37 -7.68
CA PHE A 116 15.49 -21.42 -9.01
C PHE A 116 14.16 -20.68 -9.12
N THR A 117 13.90 -20.17 -10.33
CA THR A 117 12.68 -19.41 -10.62
C THR A 117 11.52 -20.33 -10.99
N LEU A 118 10.38 -20.15 -10.33
CA LEU A 118 9.07 -20.59 -10.78
C LEU A 118 8.40 -19.39 -11.47
N LYS A 119 8.18 -19.46 -12.79
CA LYS A 119 7.76 -18.30 -13.60
C LYS A 119 6.49 -18.59 -14.41
N GLY A 120 5.43 -17.84 -14.14
CA GLY A 120 4.15 -17.93 -14.84
C GLY A 120 4.08 -17.06 -16.11
N VAL A 121 2.85 -16.97 -16.66
CA VAL A 121 2.49 -16.14 -17.84
C VAL A 121 1.44 -15.07 -17.53
N GLY A 122 1.34 -14.65 -16.27
CA GLY A 122 0.39 -13.63 -15.79
C GLY A 122 -0.99 -14.16 -15.37
N VAL A 123 -1.12 -15.47 -15.17
CA VAL A 123 -2.36 -16.16 -14.78
C VAL A 123 -2.10 -17.10 -13.59
N ASN A 124 -3.17 -17.62 -12.98
CA ASN A 124 -3.14 -18.68 -11.96
C ASN A 124 -2.28 -18.36 -10.72
N ALA A 125 -2.04 -19.38 -9.90
CA ALA A 125 -1.08 -19.36 -8.81
C ALA A 125 0.22 -20.08 -9.20
N GLY A 126 1.34 -19.71 -8.58
CA GLY A 126 2.61 -20.42 -8.71
C GLY A 126 2.58 -21.76 -7.99
N VAL A 127 2.40 -21.75 -6.67
CA VAL A 127 2.25 -22.96 -5.84
C VAL A 127 0.86 -23.00 -5.18
N ILE A 128 0.23 -24.18 -5.18
CA ILE A 128 -1.11 -24.42 -4.62
C ILE A 128 -1.04 -25.53 -3.56
N LEU A 129 -1.50 -25.20 -2.35
CA LEU A 129 -1.74 -26.14 -1.25
C LEU A 129 -3.25 -26.22 -0.97
N SER A 130 -3.87 -27.38 -1.19
CA SER A 130 -5.30 -27.59 -0.95
C SER A 130 -5.53 -28.68 0.09
N GLY A 131 -6.10 -28.33 1.24
CA GLY A 131 -6.29 -29.21 2.37
C GLY A 131 -5.01 -29.87 2.89
N ARG A 132 -3.85 -29.19 2.77
CA ARG A 132 -2.52 -29.72 3.10
C ARG A 132 -2.03 -29.26 4.48
N LYS A 133 -1.12 -30.05 5.05
CA LYS A 133 -0.47 -29.72 6.32
C LYS A 133 1.01 -30.09 6.36
N ASN A 134 1.76 -29.37 7.20
CA ASN A 134 3.19 -29.61 7.41
C ASN A 134 3.99 -29.61 6.11
N VAL A 135 3.64 -28.70 5.17
CA VAL A 135 4.40 -28.44 3.96
C VAL A 135 5.25 -27.19 4.18
N THR A 136 6.55 -27.30 3.93
CA THR A 136 7.46 -26.15 3.87
C THR A 136 7.73 -25.79 2.41
N ILE A 137 7.61 -24.51 2.05
CA ILE A 137 7.96 -23.96 0.73
C ILE A 137 9.02 -22.88 0.95
N LYS A 138 10.24 -23.12 0.47
CA LYS A 138 11.36 -22.20 0.68
C LYS A 138 12.29 -22.04 -0.51
N ASN A 139 13.12 -20.99 -0.46
CA ASN A 139 14.16 -20.70 -1.45
C ASN A 139 13.67 -20.62 -2.92
N LEU A 140 12.38 -20.34 -3.16
CA LEU A 140 11.84 -20.15 -4.51
C LEU A 140 11.88 -18.67 -4.90
N ASP A 141 12.08 -18.45 -6.20
CA ASP A 141 11.94 -17.15 -6.84
C ASP A 141 10.67 -17.16 -7.72
N VAL A 142 9.55 -16.67 -7.18
CA VAL A 142 8.22 -16.81 -7.79
C VAL A 142 7.80 -15.53 -8.51
N ARG A 143 7.64 -15.60 -9.82
CA ARG A 143 7.36 -14.44 -10.68
C ARG A 143 6.23 -14.64 -11.68
N ASN A 144 5.57 -13.54 -12.04
CA ASN A 144 4.65 -13.48 -13.18
C ASN A 144 3.44 -14.44 -13.09
N TYR A 145 2.87 -14.60 -11.89
CA TYR A 145 1.56 -15.19 -11.64
C TYR A 145 0.60 -14.10 -11.14
N VAL A 146 -0.70 -14.43 -11.05
CA VAL A 146 -1.65 -13.61 -10.28
C VAL A 146 -1.41 -13.81 -8.78
N VAL A 147 -1.07 -15.04 -8.37
CA VAL A 147 -0.74 -15.41 -6.98
C VAL A 147 0.62 -16.12 -6.92
N SER A 148 1.55 -15.77 -6.03
CA SER A 148 2.77 -16.58 -5.85
C SER A 148 2.46 -17.93 -5.18
N VAL A 149 1.86 -17.90 -3.99
CA VAL A 149 1.50 -19.10 -3.21
C VAL A 149 0.06 -18.97 -2.69
N ARG A 150 -0.76 -19.99 -2.93
CA ARG A 150 -2.13 -20.07 -2.40
C ARG A 150 -2.30 -21.28 -1.48
N LEU A 151 -2.76 -21.03 -0.26
CA LEU A 151 -3.20 -22.04 0.71
C LEU A 151 -4.73 -22.01 0.78
N GLN A 152 -5.36 -23.17 0.63
CA GLN A 152 -6.80 -23.35 0.77
C GLN A 152 -7.08 -24.44 1.80
N GLN A 153 -7.86 -24.13 2.83
CA GLN A 153 -8.23 -25.07 3.92
C GLN A 153 -7.00 -25.78 4.54
N SER A 154 -5.85 -25.10 4.58
CA SER A 154 -4.54 -25.70 4.89
C SER A 154 -3.98 -25.15 6.21
N SER A 155 -3.18 -25.95 6.91
CA SER A 155 -2.70 -25.60 8.26
C SER A 155 -1.30 -26.11 8.58
N ASN A 156 -0.59 -25.46 9.50
CA ASN A 156 0.75 -25.88 9.93
C ASN A 156 1.77 -25.92 8.78
N ASN A 157 1.60 -25.06 7.76
CA ASN A 157 2.55 -24.93 6.65
C ASN A 157 3.49 -23.75 6.88
N VAL A 158 4.69 -23.80 6.30
CA VAL A 158 5.73 -22.77 6.41
C VAL A 158 6.11 -22.26 5.03
N ILE A 159 5.96 -20.97 4.79
CA ILE A 159 6.39 -20.28 3.57
C ILE A 159 7.58 -19.40 3.97
N SER A 160 8.81 -19.78 3.63
CA SER A 160 9.99 -19.05 4.10
C SER A 160 11.05 -18.74 3.06
N ASP A 161 11.78 -17.63 3.24
CA ASP A 161 13.01 -17.36 2.49
C ASP A 161 12.82 -17.33 0.95
N ASN A 162 11.60 -17.01 0.49
CA ASN A 162 11.27 -16.91 -0.93
C ASN A 162 11.36 -15.46 -1.42
N SER A 163 11.75 -15.28 -2.69
CA SER A 163 11.57 -14.04 -3.43
C SER A 163 10.25 -14.10 -4.19
N MET A 164 9.39 -13.09 -4.04
CA MET A 164 8.08 -13.06 -4.70
C MET A 164 7.85 -11.71 -5.40
N LEU A 165 7.53 -11.77 -6.70
CA LEU A 165 7.18 -10.62 -7.53
C LEU A 165 5.93 -10.93 -8.36
N THR A 166 4.78 -10.82 -7.73
CA THR A 166 3.45 -11.03 -8.33
C THR A 166 2.43 -9.99 -7.85
N PHE A 167 1.23 -10.00 -8.43
CA PHE A 167 0.17 -9.05 -8.09
C PHE A 167 -0.38 -9.27 -6.68
N MET A 168 -0.64 -10.53 -6.31
CA MET A 168 -0.89 -10.96 -4.93
C MET A 168 0.16 -12.02 -4.59
N ASN A 169 0.87 -11.93 -3.47
CA ASN A 169 2.00 -12.85 -3.25
C ASN A 169 1.55 -14.11 -2.50
N VAL A 170 1.18 -14.02 -1.22
CA VAL A 170 0.66 -15.17 -0.45
C VAL A 170 -0.82 -14.96 -0.13
N ILE A 171 -1.67 -15.95 -0.43
CA ILE A 171 -3.10 -15.95 -0.08
C ILE A 171 -3.42 -17.16 0.78
N LEU A 172 -4.07 -16.91 1.93
CA LEU A 172 -4.64 -17.91 2.82
C LEU A 172 -6.17 -17.83 2.75
N ASP A 173 -6.78 -18.87 2.18
CA ASP A 173 -8.23 -19.07 2.10
C ASP A 173 -8.64 -20.09 3.17
N SER A 174 -9.35 -19.64 4.22
CA SER A 174 -9.73 -20.42 5.41
C SER A 174 -8.61 -21.32 5.95
N SER A 175 -7.41 -20.75 6.06
CA SER A 175 -6.16 -21.48 6.35
C SER A 175 -5.52 -20.91 7.62
N SER A 176 -5.33 -21.76 8.64
CA SER A 176 -4.98 -21.36 10.00
C SER A 176 -3.72 -22.05 10.52
N HIS A 177 -3.01 -21.45 11.48
CA HIS A 177 -1.74 -21.98 12.04
C HIS A 177 -0.59 -22.10 11.00
N ASN A 178 -0.56 -21.26 9.98
CA ASN A 178 0.55 -21.22 9.01
C ASN A 178 1.54 -20.11 9.35
N GLN A 179 2.80 -20.28 8.94
CA GLN A 179 3.87 -19.31 9.13
C GLN A 179 4.36 -18.79 7.78
N ILE A 180 4.42 -17.47 7.62
CA ILE A 180 4.99 -16.78 6.47
C ILE A 180 6.17 -15.98 7.01
N THR A 181 7.40 -16.43 6.78
CA THR A 181 8.59 -15.91 7.49
C THR A 181 9.79 -15.63 6.59
N GLY A 182 10.47 -14.49 6.76
CA GLY A 182 11.73 -14.23 6.03
C GLY A 182 11.61 -14.05 4.51
N ASN A 183 10.40 -13.87 3.96
CA ASN A 183 10.20 -13.72 2.51
C ASN A 183 10.49 -12.28 2.07
N ASN A 184 11.05 -12.12 0.88
CA ASN A 184 11.18 -10.83 0.20
C ASN A 184 10.05 -10.68 -0.82
N ILE A 185 9.08 -9.81 -0.51
CA ILE A 185 7.83 -9.64 -1.23
C ILE A 185 7.80 -8.26 -1.87
N THR A 186 7.87 -8.21 -3.19
CA THR A 186 7.66 -6.98 -3.96
C THR A 186 6.32 -7.09 -4.70
N ALA A 187 5.40 -6.16 -4.44
CA ALA A 187 4.19 -6.03 -5.25
C ALA A 187 4.32 -4.83 -6.19
N GLN A 188 3.44 -4.75 -7.19
CA GLN A 188 3.38 -3.58 -8.08
C GLN A 188 2.40 -2.58 -7.49
N ASP A 189 2.86 -1.38 -7.07
CA ASP A 189 2.00 -0.33 -6.49
C ASP A 189 0.97 0.17 -7.51
N THR A 190 -0.17 -0.51 -7.47
CA THR A 190 -1.41 -0.19 -8.16
C THR A 190 -2.53 0.10 -7.16
N GLY A 191 -2.21 0.16 -5.86
CA GLY A 191 -3.18 0.21 -4.75
C GLY A 191 -3.98 -1.08 -4.50
N TYR A 192 -3.93 -2.07 -5.40
CA TYR A 192 -4.69 -3.33 -5.29
C TYR A 192 -3.84 -4.59 -5.12
N GLY A 193 -2.51 -4.49 -5.31
CA GLY A 193 -1.61 -5.62 -5.10
C GLY A 193 -1.41 -5.92 -3.62
N TYR A 194 -1.36 -7.19 -3.26
CA TYR A 194 -1.27 -7.66 -1.87
C TYR A 194 0.03 -8.42 -1.61
N GLY A 195 0.69 -8.15 -0.50
CA GLY A 195 1.80 -8.97 -0.02
C GLY A 195 1.30 -10.30 0.53
N VAL A 196 0.74 -10.28 1.74
CA VAL A 196 0.09 -11.45 2.36
C VAL A 196 -1.39 -11.13 2.64
N GLN A 197 -2.30 -11.94 2.11
CA GLN A 197 -3.74 -11.81 2.31
C GLN A 197 -4.30 -13.01 3.09
N LEU A 198 -4.93 -12.75 4.22
CA LEU A 198 -5.67 -13.73 5.01
C LEU A 198 -7.16 -13.44 4.79
N ASN A 199 -7.84 -14.38 4.15
CA ASN A 199 -9.29 -14.34 3.94
C ASN A 199 -10.02 -15.09 5.06
N SER A 200 -11.34 -14.89 5.15
CA SER A 200 -12.19 -15.36 6.25
C SER A 200 -11.92 -16.81 6.69
N GLY A 201 -11.83 -17.01 8.01
CA GLY A 201 -11.46 -18.29 8.64
C GLY A 201 -9.95 -18.59 8.65
N SER A 202 -9.10 -17.61 8.34
CA SER A 202 -7.65 -17.71 8.43
C SER A 202 -7.15 -17.05 9.72
N SER A 203 -7.19 -17.80 10.81
CA SER A 203 -6.84 -17.35 12.16
C SER A 203 -5.52 -17.98 12.64
N LYS A 204 -4.90 -17.41 13.67
CA LYS A 204 -3.69 -17.96 14.31
C LYS A 204 -2.50 -18.17 13.36
N ASN A 205 -2.39 -17.36 12.30
CA ASN A 205 -1.24 -17.37 11.40
C ASN A 205 -0.17 -16.37 11.89
N SER A 206 1.09 -16.66 11.59
CA SER A 206 2.22 -15.80 11.94
C SER A 206 2.91 -15.27 10.68
N ILE A 207 3.02 -13.95 10.56
CA ILE A 207 3.66 -13.24 9.47
C ILE A 207 4.85 -12.52 10.08
N LEU A 208 6.05 -13.08 9.92
CA LEU A 208 7.25 -12.74 10.70
C LEU A 208 8.43 -12.34 9.81
N ARG A 209 9.16 -11.26 10.11
CA ARG A 209 10.45 -10.93 9.46
C ARG A 209 10.41 -10.90 7.92
N ASN A 210 9.26 -10.60 7.31
CA ASN A 210 9.19 -10.45 5.86
C ASN A 210 9.52 -9.00 5.47
N SER A 211 10.14 -8.84 4.29
CA SER A 211 10.34 -7.54 3.67
C SER A 211 9.26 -7.30 2.62
N PHE A 212 8.55 -6.18 2.74
CA PHE A 212 7.50 -5.76 1.81
C PHE A 212 7.90 -4.46 1.12
N THR A 213 8.08 -4.50 -0.20
CA THR A 213 8.49 -3.34 -0.99
C THR A 213 7.41 -2.99 -2.03
N ASP A 214 7.03 -1.71 -2.09
CA ASP A 214 6.07 -1.14 -3.06
C ASP A 214 4.70 -1.87 -3.10
N ALA A 215 4.31 -2.52 -1.99
CA ALA A 215 3.07 -3.29 -1.90
C ALA A 215 1.84 -2.40 -1.68
N GLY A 216 0.79 -2.58 -2.49
CA GLY A 216 -0.46 -1.83 -2.37
C GLY A 216 -1.12 -1.98 -1.00
N ILE A 217 -1.23 -3.22 -0.51
CA ILE A 217 -1.36 -3.53 0.92
C ILE A 217 -0.30 -4.58 1.28
N GLY A 218 0.50 -4.33 2.31
CA GLY A 218 1.56 -5.26 2.75
C GLY A 218 0.97 -6.56 3.34
N VAL A 219 0.32 -6.45 4.49
CA VAL A 219 -0.47 -7.55 5.08
C VAL A 219 -1.93 -7.14 5.20
N ARG A 220 -2.85 -7.98 4.73
CA ARG A 220 -4.30 -7.77 4.76
C ARG A 220 -4.99 -8.94 5.46
N ALA A 221 -5.37 -8.80 6.72
CA ALA A 221 -6.11 -9.81 7.46
C ALA A 221 -7.60 -9.45 7.57
N ILE A 222 -8.47 -10.29 7.02
CA ILE A 222 -9.92 -10.06 6.98
C ILE A 222 -10.66 -11.27 7.57
N ASP A 223 -11.45 -11.00 8.60
CA ASP A 223 -12.33 -11.95 9.28
C ASP A 223 -11.56 -13.18 9.78
N GLY A 224 -10.37 -12.90 10.33
CA GLY A 224 -9.45 -13.82 10.99
C GLY A 224 -8.93 -13.21 12.28
N GLU A 225 -8.74 -14.06 13.29
CA GLU A 225 -8.43 -13.68 14.68
C GLU A 225 -7.09 -14.26 15.12
N TYR A 226 -6.51 -13.70 16.19
CA TYR A 226 -5.27 -14.22 16.82
C TYR A 226 -4.08 -14.33 15.85
N ASN A 227 -4.07 -13.58 14.75
CA ASN A 227 -2.93 -13.55 13.84
C ASN A 227 -1.83 -12.64 14.42
N LEU A 228 -0.58 -13.06 14.25
CA LEU A 228 0.60 -12.32 14.67
C LEU A 228 1.29 -11.74 13.44
N ILE A 229 1.41 -10.41 13.37
CA ILE A 229 2.11 -9.68 12.32
C ILE A 229 3.27 -8.97 13.00
N SER A 230 4.47 -9.56 12.98
CA SER A 230 5.59 -9.08 13.79
C SER A 230 6.94 -9.03 13.09
N GLU A 231 7.81 -8.10 13.50
CA GLU A 231 9.19 -7.98 13.00
C GLU A 231 9.30 -7.76 11.47
N ASN A 232 8.23 -7.38 10.77
CA ASN A 232 8.26 -7.18 9.32
C ASN A 232 8.73 -5.75 8.96
N CYS A 233 9.41 -5.63 7.82
CA CYS A 233 9.79 -4.35 7.23
C CYS A 233 8.85 -4.00 6.06
N PHE A 234 8.30 -2.79 6.04
CA PHE A 234 7.43 -2.29 4.97
C PHE A 234 7.98 -0.98 4.41
N ILE A 235 8.24 -0.95 3.10
CA ILE A 235 8.91 0.15 2.41
C ILE A 235 8.03 0.61 1.26
N ARG A 236 7.65 1.90 1.28
CA ARG A 236 6.83 2.56 0.24
C ARG A 236 5.49 1.88 -0.05
N GLY A 237 4.94 1.15 0.93
CA GLY A 237 3.66 0.47 0.80
C GLY A 237 2.46 1.42 0.80
N GLY A 238 1.34 1.00 0.20
CA GLY A 238 0.10 1.78 0.16
C GLY A 238 -0.64 1.79 1.50
N THR A 239 -0.90 0.62 2.07
CA THR A 239 -1.25 0.45 3.49
C THR A 239 -0.46 -0.73 4.01
N ASN A 240 0.47 -0.50 4.94
CA ASN A 240 1.43 -1.53 5.32
C ASN A 240 0.75 -2.72 6.01
N VAL A 241 -0.13 -2.45 6.98
CA VAL A 241 -0.95 -3.48 7.64
C VAL A 241 -2.41 -3.05 7.69
N LEU A 242 -3.31 -3.88 7.19
CA LEU A 242 -4.76 -3.72 7.31
C LEU A 242 -5.35 -4.93 8.04
N VAL A 243 -6.02 -4.70 9.17
CA VAL A 243 -6.76 -5.73 9.91
C VAL A 243 -8.25 -5.38 9.96
N LYS A 244 -9.08 -6.39 9.71
CA LYS A 244 -10.52 -6.42 9.96
C LYS A 244 -10.82 -7.69 10.73
N GLY A 245 -10.91 -7.58 12.04
CA GLY A 245 -11.05 -8.72 12.95
C GLY A 245 -10.44 -8.44 14.32
N ASP A 246 -10.53 -9.43 15.19
CA ASP A 246 -10.34 -9.25 16.63
C ASP A 246 -9.14 -10.04 17.17
N TYR A 247 -8.62 -9.63 18.33
CA TYR A 247 -7.54 -10.32 19.05
C TYR A 247 -6.23 -10.50 18.25
N ASN A 248 -5.99 -9.74 17.18
CA ASN A 248 -4.75 -9.81 16.42
C ASN A 248 -3.64 -8.99 17.11
N ILE A 249 -2.39 -9.40 16.90
CA ILE A 249 -1.20 -8.74 17.44
C ILE A 249 -0.37 -8.19 16.29
N ILE A 250 -0.09 -6.88 16.32
CA ILE A 250 0.74 -6.19 15.33
C ILE A 250 1.92 -5.58 16.09
N SER A 251 3.12 -6.18 16.00
CA SER A 251 4.22 -5.80 16.89
C SER A 251 5.59 -5.66 16.23
N ASN A 252 6.43 -4.74 16.71
CA ASN A 252 7.82 -4.60 16.28
C ASN A 252 8.03 -4.48 14.76
N ASN A 253 7.02 -4.02 14.01
CA ASN A 253 7.15 -3.83 12.56
C ASN A 253 7.77 -2.45 12.26
N THR A 254 8.63 -2.39 11.25
CA THR A 254 9.21 -1.14 10.73
C THR A 254 8.50 -0.74 9.45
N MET A 255 8.08 0.52 9.34
CA MET A 255 7.23 1.04 8.29
C MET A 255 7.76 2.40 7.80
N MET A 256 8.22 2.49 6.56
CA MET A 256 8.89 3.67 6.00
C MET A 256 8.27 4.13 4.67
N ASP A 257 8.12 5.45 4.53
CA ASP A 257 7.82 6.19 3.29
C ASP A 257 6.57 5.72 2.52
N GLY A 258 5.61 5.15 3.24
CA GLY A 258 4.36 4.63 2.69
C GLY A 258 3.25 5.67 2.54
N ARG A 259 2.09 5.23 2.05
CA ARG A 259 0.85 6.02 2.03
C ARG A 259 0.03 5.85 3.32
N GLY A 260 0.28 4.82 4.12
CA GLY A 260 -0.27 4.64 5.46
C GLY A 260 0.32 3.43 6.16
N GLY A 261 0.43 3.48 7.50
CA GLY A 261 1.00 2.41 8.31
C GLY A 261 -0.02 1.33 8.65
N ILE A 262 -0.57 1.37 9.87
CA ILE A 262 -1.51 0.39 10.42
C ILE A 262 -2.95 0.91 10.28
N SER A 263 -3.86 0.09 9.76
CA SER A 263 -5.28 0.41 9.63
C SER A 263 -6.16 -0.71 10.19
N LEU A 264 -6.92 -0.41 11.24
CA LEU A 264 -7.96 -1.26 11.80
C LEU A 264 -9.33 -0.84 11.22
N THR A 265 -10.11 -1.82 10.73
CA THR A 265 -11.33 -1.57 9.93
C THR A 265 -12.45 -2.59 10.25
N GLY A 266 -13.71 -2.25 9.99
CA GLY A 266 -14.85 -3.04 10.51
C GLY A 266 -15.01 -2.83 12.02
N PRO A 267 -15.78 -3.63 12.76
CA PRO A 267 -15.60 -3.71 14.20
C PRO A 267 -14.25 -4.41 14.42
N ALA A 268 -13.27 -3.71 14.98
CA ALA A 268 -11.99 -4.27 15.36
C ALA A 268 -11.88 -4.20 16.89
N LEU A 269 -11.89 -5.34 17.56
CA LEU A 269 -11.94 -5.45 19.02
C LEU A 269 -10.71 -6.17 19.58
N HIS A 270 -10.24 -5.73 20.75
CA HIS A 270 -9.20 -6.43 21.52
C HIS A 270 -7.87 -6.69 20.78
N ASN A 271 -7.57 -5.94 19.71
CA ASN A 271 -6.28 -6.04 19.03
C ASN A 271 -5.20 -5.34 19.87
N THR A 272 -3.97 -5.83 19.78
CA THR A 272 -2.80 -5.28 20.51
C THR A 272 -1.73 -4.84 19.52
N ILE A 273 -1.35 -3.57 19.57
CA ILE A 273 -0.48 -2.91 18.59
C ILE A 273 0.69 -2.28 19.34
N PHE A 274 1.91 -2.84 19.23
CA PHE A 274 3.02 -2.35 20.05
C PHE A 274 4.43 -2.43 19.46
N GLY A 275 5.35 -1.58 19.91
CA GLY A 275 6.75 -1.60 19.45
C GLY A 275 6.95 -1.24 17.97
N ASN A 276 5.90 -0.81 17.25
CA ASN A 276 5.99 -0.55 15.82
C ASN A 276 6.62 0.82 15.54
N THR A 277 7.57 0.86 14.60
CA THR A 277 8.21 2.08 14.13
C THR A 277 7.57 2.50 12.80
N ILE A 278 6.83 3.61 12.79
CA ILE A 278 6.09 4.12 11.63
C ILE A 278 6.59 5.52 11.29
N LYS A 279 7.28 5.67 10.15
CA LYS A 279 7.97 6.89 9.73
C LYS A 279 7.54 7.33 8.33
N GLY A 280 7.29 8.62 8.15
CA GLY A 280 7.18 9.25 6.83
C GLY A 280 5.90 8.96 6.04
N THR A 281 4.79 8.55 6.69
CA THR A 281 3.58 8.18 5.92
C THR A 281 2.83 9.41 5.40
N SER A 282 2.53 9.42 4.10
CA SER A 282 1.82 10.53 3.44
C SER A 282 0.32 10.65 3.77
N LYS A 283 -0.22 9.74 4.61
CA LYS A 283 -1.54 9.89 5.26
C LYS A 283 -1.42 9.63 6.76
N CYS A 284 -1.91 8.49 7.24
CA CYS A 284 -2.01 8.18 8.67
C CYS A 284 -0.97 7.13 9.05
N GLY A 285 -0.25 7.35 10.15
CA GLY A 285 0.62 6.34 10.76
C GLY A 285 -0.20 5.16 11.29
N ILE A 286 -1.13 5.46 12.21
CA ILE A 286 -2.12 4.53 12.75
C ILE A 286 -3.53 5.05 12.42
N LYS A 287 -4.46 4.14 12.13
CA LYS A 287 -5.86 4.47 11.91
C LYS A 287 -6.80 3.40 12.45
N LEU A 288 -7.86 3.82 13.11
CA LEU A 288 -8.95 2.97 13.59
C LEU A 288 -10.28 3.59 13.15
N TYR A 289 -11.00 2.92 12.25
CA TYR A 289 -12.26 3.42 11.69
C TYR A 289 -13.49 3.14 12.54
N TRP A 290 -13.51 1.99 13.21
CA TRP A 290 -14.59 1.50 14.09
C TRP A 290 -13.95 0.42 14.97
N GLY A 291 -14.25 0.41 16.26
CA GLY A 291 -13.70 -0.59 17.17
C GLY A 291 -13.41 -0.06 18.57
N SER A 292 -13.34 -0.98 19.53
CA SER A 292 -13.17 -0.67 20.95
C SER A 292 -12.30 -1.69 21.66
N SER A 293 -11.83 -1.36 22.87
CA SER A 293 -10.98 -2.22 23.69
C SER A 293 -9.66 -2.65 23.03
N ASN A 294 -9.17 -1.92 22.01
CA ASN A 294 -7.83 -2.15 21.44
C ASN A 294 -6.77 -1.45 22.28
N THR A 295 -5.55 -1.99 22.30
CA THR A 295 -4.43 -1.44 23.09
C THR A 295 -3.26 -1.08 22.18
N PHE A 296 -2.76 0.15 22.31
CA PHE A 296 -1.66 0.71 21.54
C PHE A 296 -0.55 1.20 22.50
N TYR A 297 0.63 0.59 22.46
CA TYR A 297 1.74 1.02 23.33
C TYR A 297 3.12 0.85 22.72
N GLU A 298 4.12 1.61 23.17
CA GLU A 298 5.51 1.51 22.67
C GLU A 298 5.64 1.70 21.14
N ASN A 299 4.65 2.33 20.48
CA ASN A 299 4.75 2.65 19.05
C ASN A 299 5.42 4.00 18.84
N TYR A 300 6.38 4.05 17.91
CA TYR A 300 7.04 5.27 17.47
C TYR A 300 6.42 5.74 16.16
N VAL A 301 5.65 6.84 16.18
CA VAL A 301 4.92 7.35 15.01
C VAL A 301 5.41 8.76 14.68
N ALA A 302 6.15 8.89 13.57
CA ALA A 302 6.86 10.11 13.26
C ALA A 302 6.78 10.57 11.80
N ASN A 303 6.86 11.89 11.59
CA ASN A 303 6.82 12.53 10.28
C ASN A 303 5.64 12.07 9.39
N CYS A 304 4.51 11.70 10.00
CA CYS A 304 3.29 11.31 9.29
C CYS A 304 2.38 12.53 9.08
N ALA A 305 1.57 12.55 8.01
CA ALA A 305 0.61 13.64 7.82
C ALA A 305 -0.48 13.64 8.93
N VAL A 306 -0.84 12.47 9.45
CA VAL A 306 -1.55 12.30 10.72
C VAL A 306 -0.89 11.17 11.51
N GLY A 307 -0.62 11.35 12.80
CA GLY A 307 -0.10 10.29 13.68
C GLY A 307 -1.12 9.18 13.87
N VAL A 308 -2.24 9.49 14.55
CA VAL A 308 -3.40 8.61 14.77
C VAL A 308 -4.66 9.24 14.19
N LYS A 309 -5.41 8.49 13.37
CA LYS A 309 -6.79 8.87 12.99
C LYS A 309 -7.82 7.92 13.60
N LEU A 310 -8.78 8.48 14.34
CA LEU A 310 -9.91 7.78 14.95
C LEU A 310 -11.22 8.18 14.23
N GLY A 311 -12.08 7.21 13.95
CA GLY A 311 -13.45 7.42 13.49
C GLY A 311 -13.62 7.84 12.02
N PHE A 312 -14.83 8.30 11.69
CA PHE A 312 -15.25 8.77 10.37
C PHE A 312 -15.66 10.24 10.38
N ASP A 313 -15.52 10.91 9.23
CA ASP A 313 -15.72 12.37 9.10
C ASP A 313 -17.19 12.81 8.90
N SER A 314 -18.17 11.89 8.96
CA SER A 314 -19.63 12.20 9.14
C SER A 314 -20.60 11.01 8.88
N GLU A 315 -20.20 9.99 8.12
CA GLU A 315 -21.20 9.13 7.43
C GLU A 315 -21.88 8.02 8.26
N PHE A 316 -21.38 7.68 9.45
CA PHE A 316 -21.84 6.49 10.21
C PHE A 316 -21.83 6.69 11.74
N PRO A 317 -22.85 7.33 12.34
CA PRO A 317 -22.86 7.66 13.77
C PRO A 317 -22.85 6.44 14.71
N ASP A 318 -23.36 5.28 14.26
CA ASP A 318 -23.34 4.03 15.04
C ASP A 318 -21.95 3.35 15.08
N ARG A 319 -20.98 3.83 14.30
CA ARG A 319 -19.61 3.30 14.23
C ARG A 319 -18.65 4.12 15.07
N LYS A 320 -18.66 3.82 16.37
CA LYS A 320 -17.80 4.48 17.36
C LYS A 320 -16.37 3.95 17.39
N VAL A 321 -15.46 4.78 17.89
CA VAL A 321 -14.12 4.40 18.31
C VAL A 321 -13.96 4.80 19.78
N GLU A 322 -14.38 3.92 20.70
CA GLU A 322 -14.40 4.17 22.14
C GLU A 322 -13.64 3.08 22.92
N ASP A 323 -13.26 3.34 24.17
CA ASP A 323 -12.59 2.40 25.08
C ASP A 323 -11.26 1.80 24.56
N ASN A 324 -10.56 2.48 23.64
CA ASN A 324 -9.21 2.10 23.25
C ASN A 324 -8.18 2.78 24.17
N VAL A 325 -7.04 2.12 24.40
CA VAL A 325 -6.01 2.58 25.35
C VAL A 325 -4.69 2.84 24.63
N PHE A 326 -4.19 4.07 24.71
CA PHE A 326 -2.92 4.54 24.14
C PHE A 326 -1.99 4.99 25.28
N TYR A 327 -0.88 4.30 25.50
CA TYR A 327 0.13 4.68 26.51
C TYR A 327 1.53 4.31 26.03
N HIS A 328 2.58 4.98 26.51
CA HIS A 328 3.96 4.76 26.09
C HIS A 328 4.17 4.85 24.55
N ASN A 329 3.36 5.61 23.81
CA ASN A 329 3.64 5.87 22.39
C ASN A 329 4.46 7.16 22.25
N SER A 330 5.15 7.34 21.13
CA SER A 330 5.90 8.56 20.81
C SER A 330 5.42 9.16 19.51
N PHE A 331 4.79 10.33 19.59
CA PHE A 331 4.26 11.08 18.45
C PHE A 331 5.21 12.25 18.10
N VAL A 332 5.97 12.08 17.01
CA VAL A 332 7.14 12.93 16.72
C VAL A 332 7.04 13.63 15.36
N ASN A 333 6.91 14.96 15.36
CA ASN A 333 6.88 15.79 14.16
C ASN A 333 5.81 15.37 13.12
N ASN A 334 4.66 14.86 13.57
CA ASN A 334 3.52 14.63 12.68
C ASN A 334 2.90 15.99 12.31
N THR A 335 2.28 16.11 11.13
CA THR A 335 1.58 17.36 10.77
C THR A 335 0.34 17.58 11.64
N GLN A 336 -0.25 16.48 12.12
CA GLN A 336 -1.29 16.46 13.15
C GLN A 336 -1.12 15.15 13.94
N ASP A 337 -0.87 15.21 15.26
CA ASP A 337 -0.64 13.98 16.03
C ASP A 337 -1.90 13.11 16.15
N VAL A 338 -3.07 13.71 16.40
CA VAL A 338 -4.36 13.00 16.45
C VAL A 338 -5.43 13.73 15.65
N SER A 339 -6.18 12.98 14.84
CA SER A 339 -7.39 13.42 14.14
C SER A 339 -8.56 12.55 14.59
N ILE A 340 -9.60 13.17 15.15
CA ILE A 340 -10.82 12.50 15.64
C ILE A 340 -11.98 12.85 14.68
N GLY A 341 -12.85 11.88 14.43
CA GLY A 341 -14.02 12.00 13.56
C GLY A 341 -15.20 12.72 14.21
N CYS A 342 -16.39 12.60 13.61
CA CYS A 342 -17.58 13.35 14.01
C CYS A 342 -18.42 12.72 15.15
N VAL A 343 -17.95 11.62 15.75
CA VAL A 343 -18.60 10.96 16.88
C VAL A 343 -17.77 11.27 18.14
N PRO A 344 -18.37 11.47 19.34
CA PRO A 344 -17.61 11.64 20.59
C PRO A 344 -16.92 10.32 20.98
N ASP A 345 -15.81 10.05 20.30
CA ASP A 345 -14.93 8.89 20.45
C ASP A 345 -14.11 9.03 21.74
N SER A 346 -14.60 8.47 22.85
CA SER A 346 -13.93 8.53 24.16
C SER A 346 -12.86 7.45 24.29
N ASN A 347 -11.58 7.84 24.33
CA ASN A 347 -10.45 6.92 24.43
C ASN A 347 -9.51 7.31 25.58
N PHE A 348 -8.77 6.34 26.09
CA PHE A 348 -7.83 6.52 27.19
C PHE A 348 -6.43 6.77 26.63
N TRP A 349 -5.82 7.89 26.98
CA TRP A 349 -4.49 8.29 26.52
C TRP A 349 -3.40 8.11 27.59
N SER A 350 -3.68 7.26 28.57
CA SER A 350 -2.72 6.82 29.58
C SER A 350 -3.14 5.48 30.19
N LYS A 351 -2.24 4.84 30.93
CA LYS A 351 -2.51 3.63 31.70
C LYS A 351 -1.80 3.69 33.05
N GLY A 352 -2.57 3.97 34.11
CA GLY A 352 -2.00 4.43 35.38
C GLY A 352 -1.46 5.85 35.22
N GLU A 353 -0.33 6.13 35.86
CA GLU A 353 0.31 7.45 35.90
C GLU A 353 1.28 7.68 34.72
N LYS A 354 1.10 6.98 33.59
CA LYS A 354 1.93 7.12 32.39
C LYS A 354 1.10 7.18 31.10
N GLY A 355 1.33 8.24 30.34
CA GLY A 355 0.71 8.56 29.06
C GLY A 355 1.68 8.36 27.91
N ASN A 356 1.68 9.29 26.95
CA ASN A 356 2.44 9.23 25.71
C ASN A 356 3.40 10.43 25.60
N TYR A 357 4.44 10.30 24.78
CA TYR A 357 5.31 11.42 24.41
C TYR A 357 4.73 12.16 23.20
N TRP A 358 4.75 13.49 23.26
CA TRP A 358 4.25 14.39 22.21
C TRP A 358 5.31 15.44 21.90
N SER A 359 5.87 15.44 20.69
CA SER A 359 6.96 16.36 20.30
C SER A 359 6.64 17.86 20.33
N ASN A 360 5.36 18.21 20.44
CA ASN A 360 4.84 19.58 20.58
C ASN A 360 4.41 19.93 22.01
N TYR A 361 4.47 18.99 22.96
CA TYR A 361 4.18 19.26 24.36
C TYR A 361 5.26 20.17 24.95
N SER A 362 4.82 21.17 25.68
CA SER A 362 5.65 22.26 26.22
C SER A 362 5.27 22.61 27.66
N GLY A 363 4.66 21.65 28.36
CA GLY A 363 4.44 21.77 29.80
C GLY A 363 5.73 21.59 30.60
N ILE A 364 5.58 21.67 31.91
CA ILE A 364 6.68 21.58 32.87
C ILE A 364 6.57 20.22 33.57
N ASP A 365 7.72 19.69 34.00
CA ASP A 365 7.86 18.60 34.96
C ASP A 365 8.58 19.22 36.16
N SER A 366 7.84 19.47 37.25
CA SER A 366 8.33 20.27 38.38
C SER A 366 8.98 19.43 39.49
N ASP A 367 8.66 18.13 39.59
CA ASP A 367 9.23 17.22 40.58
C ASP A 367 10.29 16.27 40.00
N GLY A 368 10.41 16.20 38.67
CA GLY A 368 11.45 15.49 37.94
C GLY A 368 11.17 14.00 37.74
N ASP A 369 9.91 13.59 37.74
CA ASP A 369 9.53 12.17 37.60
C ASP A 369 9.49 11.66 36.15
N GLY A 370 9.63 12.56 35.16
CA GLY A 370 9.58 12.29 33.73
C GLY A 370 8.20 12.39 33.10
N VAL A 371 7.20 12.87 33.85
CA VAL A 371 5.82 13.12 33.43
C VAL A 371 5.51 14.62 33.56
N GLY A 372 4.78 15.17 32.59
CA GLY A 372 4.40 16.58 32.62
C GLY A 372 3.26 16.89 33.59
N ASP A 373 3.41 17.96 34.39
CA ASP A 373 2.45 18.49 35.38
C ASP A 373 1.06 18.85 34.79
N THR A 374 0.94 18.94 33.46
CA THR A 374 -0.26 19.44 32.77
C THR A 374 -0.69 18.50 31.65
N ALA A 375 -2.00 18.24 31.56
CA ALA A 375 -2.53 17.34 30.54
C ALA A 375 -2.30 17.86 29.11
N TYR A 376 -1.89 16.97 28.19
CA TYR A 376 -1.95 17.24 26.75
C TYR A 376 -3.40 17.06 26.27
N ILE A 377 -3.97 18.14 25.72
CA ILE A 377 -5.38 18.21 25.33
C ILE A 377 -5.51 17.87 23.85
N ILE A 378 -6.23 16.79 23.54
CA ILE A 378 -6.53 16.39 22.16
C ILE A 378 -7.88 16.98 21.74
N ASP A 379 -8.93 16.76 22.54
CA ASP A 379 -10.23 17.42 22.40
C ASP A 379 -10.97 17.54 23.75
N GLU A 380 -12.28 17.75 23.73
CA GLU A 380 -13.12 17.86 24.92
C GLU A 380 -13.29 16.55 25.70
N ASN A 381 -13.12 15.39 25.05
CA ASN A 381 -13.31 14.04 25.61
C ASN A 381 -11.97 13.28 25.77
N ASN A 382 -10.95 13.64 24.98
CA ASN A 382 -9.67 12.97 24.86
C ASN A 382 -8.55 13.87 25.42
N ARG A 383 -7.94 13.41 26.52
CA ARG A 383 -6.80 14.08 27.18
C ARG A 383 -5.82 13.03 27.64
N ASP A 384 -4.55 13.30 27.42
CA ASP A 384 -3.46 12.58 28.07
C ASP A 384 -3.10 13.35 29.34
N TYR A 385 -3.44 12.77 30.50
CA TYR A 385 -3.18 13.40 31.80
C TYR A 385 -1.75 13.20 32.30
N PHE A 386 -0.97 12.34 31.65
CA PHE A 386 0.37 11.95 32.08
C PHE A 386 1.36 11.97 30.90
N PRO A 387 1.47 13.08 30.15
CA PRO A 387 2.34 13.15 28.98
C PRO A 387 3.80 12.93 29.39
N LEU A 388 4.50 12.07 28.66
CA LEU A 388 5.91 11.75 28.93
C LEU A 388 6.81 12.89 28.45
N MET A 389 7.83 13.23 29.25
CA MET A 389 8.80 14.29 28.92
C MET A 389 9.87 13.86 27.92
N GLU A 390 10.16 12.56 27.84
CA GLU A 390 11.12 11.98 26.91
C GLU A 390 10.46 10.95 25.96
N PRO A 391 10.91 10.87 24.69
CA PRO A 391 10.42 9.88 23.75
C PRO A 391 10.94 8.49 24.09
N ILE A 392 10.15 7.48 23.77
CA ILE A 392 10.65 6.11 23.61
C ILE A 392 11.35 6.04 22.25
N GLU A 393 12.55 5.47 22.23
CA GLU A 393 13.33 5.39 20.99
C GLU A 393 12.70 4.47 19.96
N ALA A 394 12.89 4.79 18.68
CA ALA A 394 12.46 3.93 17.59
C ALA A 394 13.29 2.65 17.57
N SER A 395 12.66 1.50 17.35
CA SER A 395 13.37 0.24 17.17
C SER A 395 14.26 0.28 15.92
N GLU A 396 15.58 0.22 16.11
CA GLU A 396 16.57 0.02 15.04
C GLU A 396 16.57 -1.46 14.62
N HIS A 397 15.55 -1.87 13.85
CA HIS A 397 15.65 -3.13 13.09
C HIS A 397 16.45 -2.89 11.81
N GLU A 398 17.44 -3.75 11.58
CA GLU A 398 18.28 -3.73 10.39
C GLU A 398 17.40 -3.80 9.13
N MET A 399 17.47 -2.74 8.32
CA MET A 399 16.87 -2.75 6.98
C MET A 399 17.58 -3.84 6.16
N PRO A 400 16.87 -4.74 5.47
CA PRO A 400 17.53 -5.77 4.69
C PRO A 400 18.39 -5.12 3.61
N ASP A 401 19.69 -5.43 3.56
CA ASP A 401 20.72 -4.83 2.68
C ASP A 401 20.41 -4.82 1.17
N ASN A 402 19.34 -5.51 0.76
CA ASN A 402 18.96 -5.78 -0.62
C ASN A 402 17.61 -5.16 -1.03
N VAL A 403 17.22 -4.01 -0.44
CA VAL A 403 16.16 -3.18 -1.05
C VAL A 403 16.71 -2.63 -2.36
N PRO A 404 16.13 -2.96 -3.54
CA PRO A 404 16.61 -2.39 -4.78
C PRO A 404 16.18 -0.92 -4.80
N GLU A 405 17.12 -0.02 -4.52
CA GLU A 405 16.99 1.37 -4.95
C GLU A 405 16.97 1.37 -6.48
N PHE A 406 15.78 1.42 -7.07
CA PHE A 406 15.67 1.72 -8.48
C PHE A 406 16.33 3.08 -8.71
N PRO A 407 17.40 3.16 -9.52
CA PRO A 407 18.08 4.44 -9.72
C PRO A 407 17.09 5.48 -10.24
N SER A 408 17.21 6.73 -9.77
CA SER A 408 16.23 7.81 -10.03
C SER A 408 15.95 8.12 -11.51
N TRP A 409 16.79 7.60 -12.41
CA TRP A 409 16.66 7.64 -13.86
C TRP A 409 15.82 6.52 -14.48
N THR A 410 15.36 5.53 -13.71
CA THR A 410 14.48 4.45 -14.21
C THR A 410 13.12 4.94 -14.73
N PRO A 411 12.41 5.93 -14.12
CA PRO A 411 11.16 6.45 -14.69
C PRO A 411 11.41 7.24 -15.98
N LEU A 412 12.55 7.94 -16.06
CA LEU A 412 13.00 8.64 -17.27
C LEU A 412 13.24 7.66 -18.43
N LEU A 413 13.81 6.49 -18.15
CA LEU A 413 14.10 5.47 -19.15
C LEU A 413 12.80 4.81 -19.67
N VAL A 414 11.83 4.54 -18.78
CA VAL A 414 10.49 4.07 -19.17
C VAL A 414 9.74 5.12 -20.01
N ALA A 415 9.78 6.39 -19.59
CA ALA A 415 9.16 7.48 -20.35
C ALA A 415 9.80 7.66 -21.74
N LEU A 416 11.12 7.55 -21.85
CA LEU A 416 11.84 7.62 -23.11
C LEU A 416 11.42 6.49 -24.06
N VAL A 417 11.35 5.25 -23.58
CA VAL A 417 10.89 4.09 -24.37
C VAL A 417 9.45 4.29 -24.85
N ALA A 418 8.55 4.80 -24.00
CA ALA A 418 7.18 5.11 -24.40
C ALA A 418 7.11 6.19 -25.50
N VAL A 419 7.88 7.27 -25.36
CA VAL A 419 7.97 8.35 -26.38
C VAL A 419 8.52 7.81 -27.71
N VAL A 420 9.54 6.96 -27.68
CA VAL A 420 10.09 6.32 -28.89
C VAL A 420 9.05 5.41 -29.56
N ALA A 421 8.36 4.57 -28.79
CA ALA A 421 7.32 3.68 -29.31
C ALA A 421 6.16 4.46 -29.97
N ILE A 422 5.67 5.52 -29.31
CA ILE A 422 4.63 6.41 -29.85
C ILE A 422 5.13 7.08 -31.15
N SER A 423 6.39 7.54 -31.17
CA SER A 423 7.00 8.20 -32.33
C SER A 423 7.15 7.24 -33.54
N VAL A 424 7.50 5.99 -33.30
CA VAL A 424 7.58 4.93 -34.33
C VAL A 424 6.20 4.62 -34.90
N VAL A 425 5.18 4.45 -34.05
CA VAL A 425 3.78 4.21 -34.47
C VAL A 425 3.24 5.40 -35.28
N TYR A 426 3.52 6.62 -34.85
CA TYR A 426 3.11 7.84 -35.55
C TYR A 426 3.78 7.96 -36.94
N LYS A 427 5.10 7.74 -37.03
CA LYS A 427 5.85 7.72 -38.30
C LYS A 427 5.32 6.64 -39.25
N HIS A 428 4.99 5.45 -38.75
CA HIS A 428 4.45 4.37 -39.56
C HIS A 428 3.03 4.70 -40.10
N LYS A 429 2.16 5.30 -39.27
CA LYS A 429 0.84 5.81 -39.73
C LYS A 429 0.97 6.89 -40.80
N LEU A 430 1.90 7.85 -40.63
CA LEU A 430 2.17 8.91 -41.61
C LEU A 430 2.62 8.35 -42.96
N ASN A 431 3.58 7.42 -42.98
CA ASN A 431 4.04 6.80 -44.21
C ASN A 431 2.90 6.07 -44.96
N LYS A 432 2.05 5.34 -44.22
CA LYS A 432 0.89 4.63 -44.78
C LYS A 432 -0.19 5.58 -45.31
N HIS A 433 -0.34 6.76 -44.72
CA HIS A 433 -1.24 7.81 -45.22
C HIS A 433 -0.67 8.52 -46.47
N ASN A 434 0.65 8.66 -46.57
CA ASN A 434 1.30 9.23 -47.75
C ASN A 434 1.27 8.27 -48.94
N GLN A 435 1.51 6.97 -48.73
CA GLN A 435 1.37 5.96 -49.80
C GLN A 435 -0.04 5.98 -50.41
N ARG A 436 -1.09 5.99 -49.58
CA ARG A 436 -2.50 6.13 -50.01
C ARG A 436 -2.85 7.43 -50.74
N ARG A 437 -1.96 8.43 -50.77
CA ARG A 437 -2.13 9.65 -51.58
C ARG A 437 -1.44 9.56 -52.95
N PHE A 438 -0.51 8.62 -53.14
CA PHE A 438 0.12 8.38 -54.43
C PHE A 438 -0.64 7.34 -55.27
N ASP A 439 -1.41 6.44 -54.64
CA ASP A 439 -2.27 5.45 -55.33
C ASP A 439 -3.59 6.03 -55.90
N VAL A 440 -3.76 7.36 -55.94
CA VAL A 440 -5.02 8.05 -56.32
C VAL A 440 -4.82 9.11 -57.42
N ASN A 441 -3.67 9.11 -58.10
CA ASN A 441 -3.37 9.94 -59.27
C ASN A 441 -3.01 9.09 -60.49
#